data_AF-A0A7Y8M073-F1
#
_entry.id   AF-A0A7Y8M073-F1
#
_cell.length_a   1.000
_cell.length_b   1.000
_cell.length_c   1.000
_cell.angle_alpha   90.00
_cell.angle_beta   90.00
_cell.angle_gamma   90.00
#
_symmetry.space_group_name_H-M   'P 1'
#
loop_
_entity.id
_entity.type
_entity.pdbx_description
1 polymer ?
#
loop_
_entity_poly.entity_id
_entity_poly.type
_entity_poly.pdbx_seq_one_letter_code
_entity_poly.pdbx_strand_id
1 'polypeptide(L)'
;MKALKTIFLILTGLVFISCEEDFNPYGDYFDRYAFTCILKSDQNYQTATLLRSYRPDGYDPITYTEDPSVIGADIRIWYNDSVFVFRDTSVARVDTSRYKSPFSYYYNNKFRVGNRKTIELEVLLPNGKRLRSTSVTPGQINYNNQSDVIIPAGGKSSVQIIWNTLDNGTFFAPRMAIRYKQNINGAIVEKTKDVPYKYVNQGGSQVPVYPAPSASATIVYDLSAITKILEEISAGDPNKQNYSVYQKIIFSVAALDLPTSRYISSTGGTIDDLTVSVDVADYTNIEGGFGLFGSYSKSDYMRLRFMQNYIESFGYNFILEN
;
A
#
# COMPACT_ATOMS: atom_id res chain seq x y z
N MET A 1 -41.64 -59.94 -30.00
CA MET A 1 -40.60 -60.16 -28.95
C MET A 1 -39.15 -59.98 -29.42
N LYS A 2 -38.76 -60.42 -30.63
CA LYS A 2 -37.37 -60.23 -31.12
C LYS A 2 -36.98 -58.74 -31.29
N ALA A 3 -37.85 -57.92 -31.87
CA ALA A 3 -37.62 -56.48 -32.06
C ALA A 3 -37.46 -55.70 -30.73
N LEU A 4 -38.20 -56.07 -29.69
CA LEU A 4 -38.10 -55.42 -28.37
C LEU A 4 -36.76 -55.72 -27.68
N LYS A 5 -36.23 -56.95 -27.86
CA LYS A 5 -34.89 -57.32 -27.36
C LYS A 5 -33.78 -56.57 -28.09
N THR A 6 -33.92 -56.34 -29.40
CA THR A 6 -32.93 -55.59 -30.18
C THR A 6 -32.91 -54.10 -29.79
N ILE A 7 -34.09 -53.49 -29.55
CA ILE A 7 -34.17 -52.11 -29.07
C ILE A 7 -33.55 -51.98 -27.68
N PHE A 8 -33.84 -52.92 -26.76
CA PHE A 8 -33.27 -52.90 -25.42
C PHE A 8 -31.74 -53.06 -25.46
N LEU A 9 -31.21 -53.89 -26.36
CA LEU A 9 -29.77 -54.07 -26.54
C LEU A 9 -29.07 -52.80 -27.06
N ILE A 10 -29.70 -52.11 -28.04
CA ILE A 10 -29.20 -50.84 -28.59
C ILE A 10 -29.26 -49.73 -27.53
N LEU A 11 -30.36 -49.65 -26.76
CA LEU A 11 -30.52 -48.66 -25.69
C LEU A 11 -29.50 -48.88 -24.57
N THR A 12 -29.22 -50.13 -24.22
CA THR A 12 -28.21 -50.47 -23.20
C THR A 12 -26.80 -50.15 -23.70
N GLY A 13 -26.51 -50.39 -25.00
CA GLY A 13 -25.23 -50.01 -25.62
C GLY A 13 -24.98 -48.51 -25.65
N LEU A 14 -26.04 -47.70 -25.84
CA LEU A 14 -25.94 -46.23 -25.80
C LEU A 14 -25.62 -45.68 -24.41
N VAL A 15 -26.04 -46.35 -23.33
CA VAL A 15 -25.72 -45.92 -21.95
C VAL A 15 -24.23 -46.13 -21.62
N PHE A 16 -23.58 -47.13 -22.23
CA PHE A 16 -22.14 -47.38 -22.02
C PHE A 16 -21.20 -46.57 -22.92
N ILE A 17 -21.73 -45.84 -23.90
CA ILE A 17 -20.95 -44.91 -24.76
C ILE A 17 -21.14 -43.45 -24.31
N SER A 18 -21.80 -43.22 -23.17
CA SER A 18 -21.78 -41.92 -22.51
C SER A 18 -20.35 -41.67 -21.99
N CYS A 19 -19.52 -41.06 -22.83
CA CYS A 19 -18.26 -40.48 -22.39
C CYS A 19 -18.58 -39.49 -21.27
N GLU A 20 -18.15 -39.80 -20.05
CA GLU A 20 -17.92 -38.79 -19.03
C GLU A 20 -16.81 -37.89 -19.58
N GLU A 21 -17.18 -36.84 -20.32
CA GLU A 21 -16.27 -35.72 -20.53
C GLU A 21 -16.16 -35.02 -19.18
N ASP A 22 -15.17 -35.45 -18.41
CA ASP A 22 -14.76 -34.77 -17.18
C ASP A 22 -14.08 -33.46 -17.62
N PHE A 23 -14.93 -32.46 -17.93
CA PHE A 23 -14.49 -31.13 -18.32
C PHE A 23 -13.82 -30.49 -17.10
N ASN A 24 -12.49 -30.56 -17.08
CA ASN A 24 -11.68 -29.83 -16.14
C ASN A 24 -11.32 -28.47 -16.77
N PRO A 25 -11.94 -27.36 -16.35
CA PRO A 25 -11.67 -26.04 -16.94
C PRO A 25 -10.25 -25.53 -16.61
N TYR A 26 -9.52 -26.22 -15.74
CA TYR A 26 -8.14 -25.88 -15.41
C TYR A 26 -7.16 -26.51 -16.40
N GLY A 27 -6.27 -25.68 -16.95
CA GLY A 27 -5.07 -26.17 -17.61
C GLY A 27 -4.05 -26.78 -16.64
N ASP A 28 -2.89 -27.14 -17.18
CA ASP A 28 -1.78 -27.66 -16.39
C ASP A 28 -1.38 -26.68 -15.28
N TYR A 29 -1.26 -27.20 -14.06
CA TYR A 29 -0.86 -26.41 -12.91
C TYR A 29 0.66 -26.34 -12.81
N PHE A 30 1.20 -25.13 -12.74
CA PHE A 30 2.62 -24.87 -12.53
C PHE A 30 2.80 -24.00 -11.29
N ASP A 31 3.67 -24.43 -10.38
CA ASP A 31 4.03 -23.62 -9.21
C ASP A 31 4.70 -22.32 -9.65
N ARG A 32 4.00 -21.22 -9.35
CA ARG A 32 4.45 -19.84 -9.51
C ARG A 32 4.72 -19.25 -8.13
N TYR A 33 5.68 -18.34 -8.05
CA TYR A 33 6.07 -17.69 -6.81
C TYR A 33 5.88 -16.19 -6.91
N ALA A 34 5.28 -15.58 -5.89
CA ALA A 34 5.08 -14.15 -5.78
C ALA A 34 5.95 -13.59 -4.65
N PHE A 35 6.88 -12.70 -5.00
CA PHE A 35 7.78 -12.03 -4.06
C PHE A 35 7.45 -10.54 -3.98
N THR A 36 7.33 -10.01 -2.77
CA THR A 36 7.10 -8.58 -2.54
C THR A 36 8.07 -8.05 -1.50
N CYS A 37 8.80 -7.01 -1.85
CA CYS A 37 9.66 -6.27 -0.93
C CYS A 37 9.79 -4.82 -1.41
N ILE A 38 9.35 -3.88 -0.58
CA ILE A 38 9.51 -2.44 -0.82
C ILE A 38 10.41 -1.88 0.27
N LEU A 39 11.64 -1.52 -0.10
CA LEU A 39 12.65 -1.03 0.82
C LEU A 39 12.37 0.42 1.24
N LYS A 40 12.44 0.66 2.53
CA LYS A 40 12.12 1.94 3.16
C LYS A 40 13.40 2.72 3.43
N SER A 41 13.49 3.96 2.97
CA SER A 41 14.64 4.83 3.27
C SER A 41 14.65 5.39 4.69
N ASP A 42 13.50 5.38 5.39
CA ASP A 42 13.32 6.00 6.70
C ASP A 42 13.45 5.00 7.86
N GLN A 43 13.57 3.70 7.56
CA GLN A 43 13.63 2.62 8.55
C GLN A 43 14.80 1.67 8.25
N ASN A 44 15.38 1.08 9.31
CA ASN A 44 16.36 -0.01 9.17
C ASN A 44 15.69 -1.39 9.08
N TYR A 45 14.40 -1.45 9.46
CA TYR A 45 13.60 -2.66 9.46
C TYR A 45 12.89 -2.81 8.13
N GLN A 46 13.38 -3.75 7.33
CA GLN A 46 12.85 -4.11 6.02
C GLN A 46 12.13 -5.45 6.13
N THR A 47 11.08 -5.60 5.33
CA THR A 47 10.26 -6.82 5.30
C THR A 47 10.02 -7.27 3.88
N ALA A 48 9.99 -8.57 3.67
CA ALA A 48 9.63 -9.19 2.41
C ALA A 48 8.63 -10.33 2.64
N THR A 49 7.77 -10.58 1.67
CA THR A 49 6.83 -11.70 1.66
C THR A 49 7.07 -12.55 0.43
N LEU A 50 6.95 -13.87 0.59
CA LEU A 50 7.11 -14.84 -0.49
C LEU A 50 5.99 -15.85 -0.42
N LEU A 51 5.19 -15.92 -1.47
CA LEU A 51 4.01 -16.78 -1.58
C LEU A 51 4.16 -17.73 -2.76
N ARG A 52 3.60 -18.94 -2.66
CA ARG A 52 3.40 -19.85 -3.78
C ARG A 52 1.96 -19.72 -4.29
N SER A 53 1.78 -19.91 -5.60
CA SER A 53 0.45 -20.21 -6.14
C SER A 53 -0.09 -21.48 -5.50
N TYR A 54 -1.40 -21.63 -5.55
CA TYR A 54 -2.08 -22.83 -5.13
C TYR A 54 -3.24 -23.09 -6.08
N ARG A 55 -3.65 -24.35 -6.16
CA ARG A 55 -4.87 -24.77 -6.84
C ARG A 55 -5.82 -25.32 -5.78
N PRO A 56 -6.97 -24.67 -5.52
CA PRO A 56 -8.00 -25.26 -4.68
C PRO A 56 -8.55 -26.55 -5.30
N ASP A 57 -9.03 -27.48 -4.47
CA ASP A 57 -9.64 -28.74 -4.94
C ASP A 57 -10.95 -28.51 -5.72
N GLY A 58 -11.57 -27.33 -5.57
CA GLY A 58 -12.77 -26.90 -6.29
C GLY A 58 -12.65 -25.49 -6.87
N TYR A 59 -13.77 -24.90 -7.31
CA TYR A 59 -13.79 -23.59 -7.97
C TYR A 59 -13.66 -22.39 -7.04
N ASP A 60 -13.97 -22.58 -5.76
CA ASP A 60 -13.91 -21.51 -4.76
C ASP A 60 -12.51 -21.43 -4.13
N PRO A 61 -11.73 -20.37 -4.40
CA PRO A 61 -10.40 -20.21 -3.83
C PRO A 61 -10.42 -20.09 -2.30
N ILE A 62 -11.53 -19.66 -1.69
CA ILE A 62 -11.65 -19.48 -0.23
C ILE A 62 -11.55 -20.82 0.51
N THR A 63 -11.90 -21.92 -0.16
CA THR A 63 -11.83 -23.27 0.43
C THR A 63 -10.41 -23.74 0.68
N TYR A 64 -9.40 -23.13 0.05
CA TYR A 64 -8.00 -23.41 0.32
C TYR A 64 -7.56 -22.76 1.65
N THR A 65 -7.29 -23.59 2.66
CA THR A 65 -6.93 -23.17 4.03
C THR A 65 -5.46 -23.38 4.38
N GLU A 66 -4.66 -23.95 3.49
CA GLU A 66 -3.21 -24.02 3.68
C GLU A 66 -2.57 -22.65 3.40
N ASP A 67 -1.60 -22.26 4.22
CA ASP A 67 -0.91 -20.99 4.02
C ASP A 67 0.01 -21.06 2.78
N PRO A 68 -0.12 -20.14 1.82
CA PRO A 68 0.74 -20.11 0.64
C PRO A 68 2.14 -19.56 0.93
N SER A 69 2.47 -19.18 2.16
CA SER A 69 3.81 -18.70 2.52
C SER A 69 4.90 -19.74 2.25
N VAL A 70 6.00 -19.30 1.63
CA VAL A 70 7.17 -20.15 1.37
C VAL A 70 8.24 -19.86 2.40
N ILE A 71 8.62 -20.88 3.17
CA ILE A 71 9.62 -20.81 4.25
C ILE A 71 10.94 -21.41 3.75
N GLY A 72 12.07 -20.92 4.27
CA GLY A 72 13.41 -21.46 3.99
C GLY A 72 14.05 -20.95 2.68
N ALA A 73 13.55 -19.86 2.11
CA ALA A 73 14.22 -19.20 1.00
C ALA A 73 15.43 -18.37 1.48
N ASP A 74 16.51 -18.36 0.71
CA ASP A 74 17.67 -17.48 0.95
C ASP A 74 17.49 -16.19 0.15
N ILE A 75 17.15 -15.11 0.85
CA ILE A 75 16.87 -13.79 0.26
C ILE A 75 18.05 -12.86 0.54
N ARG A 76 18.66 -12.38 -0.54
CA ARG A 76 19.82 -11.51 -0.51
C ARG A 76 19.58 -10.25 -1.31
N ILE A 77 19.97 -9.11 -0.73
CA ILE A 77 19.96 -7.83 -1.41
C ILE A 77 21.38 -7.27 -1.44
N TRP A 78 21.91 -7.04 -2.64
CA TRP A 78 23.16 -6.33 -2.85
C TRP A 78 22.90 -4.84 -2.90
N TYR A 79 23.72 -4.10 -2.15
CA TYR A 79 23.62 -2.66 -2.03
C TYR A 79 25.02 -2.06 -1.81
N ASN A 80 25.53 -1.35 -2.82
CA ASN A 80 26.94 -0.99 -2.94
C ASN A 80 27.83 -2.25 -2.75
N ASP A 81 28.81 -2.20 -1.85
CA ASP A 81 29.75 -3.30 -1.59
C ASP A 81 29.28 -4.26 -0.49
N SER A 82 27.98 -4.25 -0.15
CA SER A 82 27.42 -5.03 0.96
C SER A 82 26.27 -5.92 0.50
N VAL A 83 26.13 -7.07 1.18
CA VAL A 83 25.01 -7.99 0.99
C VAL A 83 24.20 -8.06 2.27
N PHE A 84 22.90 -7.82 2.15
CA PHE A 84 21.95 -7.90 3.25
C PHE A 84 21.11 -9.16 3.09
N VAL A 85 21.28 -10.09 4.03
CA VAL A 85 20.52 -11.35 4.06
C VAL A 85 19.30 -11.18 4.95
N PHE A 86 18.14 -11.59 4.46
CA PHE A 86 16.90 -11.55 5.23
C PHE A 86 16.71 -12.88 5.98
N ARG A 87 16.10 -12.79 7.18
CA ARG A 87 15.79 -13.95 8.03
C ARG A 87 14.29 -14.19 8.00
N ASP A 88 13.90 -15.46 8.01
CA ASP A 88 12.51 -15.87 8.17
C ASP A 88 12.02 -15.60 9.60
N THR A 89 10.74 -15.26 9.73
CA THR A 89 10.04 -15.09 11.00
C THR A 89 8.53 -15.24 10.81
N SER A 90 7.78 -15.23 11.90
CA SER A 90 6.32 -15.21 11.84
C SER A 90 5.71 -14.38 12.98
N VAL A 91 4.48 -13.92 12.77
CA VAL A 91 3.68 -13.21 13.77
C VAL A 91 2.28 -13.81 13.87
N ALA A 92 1.66 -13.65 15.04
CA ALA A 92 0.28 -14.07 15.23
C ALA A 92 -0.64 -13.38 14.22
N ARG A 93 -1.45 -14.19 13.53
CA ARG A 93 -2.39 -13.69 12.53
C ARG A 93 -3.63 -13.16 13.24
N VAL A 94 -4.02 -11.92 12.94
CA VAL A 94 -5.21 -11.29 13.55
C VAL A 94 -6.50 -11.93 13.03
N ASP A 95 -6.59 -12.16 11.72
CA ASP A 95 -7.71 -12.83 11.09
C ASP A 95 -7.38 -14.30 10.79
N THR A 96 -8.00 -15.21 11.52
CA THR A 96 -7.81 -16.66 11.37
C THR A 96 -8.99 -17.34 10.67
N SER A 97 -9.89 -16.57 10.05
CA SER A 97 -11.07 -17.09 9.35
C SER A 97 -10.72 -18.07 8.23
N ARG A 98 -9.62 -17.82 7.52
CA ARG A 98 -9.15 -18.65 6.40
C ARG A 98 -7.90 -19.47 6.72
N TYR A 99 -6.85 -18.83 7.22
CA TYR A 99 -5.57 -19.48 7.52
C TYR A 99 -5.37 -19.52 9.04
N LYS A 100 -5.10 -20.72 9.58
CA LYS A 100 -4.92 -20.92 11.03
C LYS A 100 -3.47 -20.74 11.48
N SER A 101 -2.52 -20.76 10.55
CA SER A 101 -1.09 -20.58 10.83
C SER A 101 -0.74 -19.11 11.08
N PRO A 102 0.36 -18.87 11.83
CA PRO A 102 1.00 -17.56 11.90
C PRO A 102 1.29 -16.99 10.51
N PHE A 103 1.30 -15.67 10.39
CA PHE A 103 1.72 -14.99 9.17
C PHE A 103 3.25 -15.00 9.07
N SER A 104 3.78 -15.73 8.09
CA SER A 104 5.22 -15.84 7.84
C SER A 104 5.72 -14.73 6.91
N TYR A 105 6.88 -14.17 7.22
CA TYR A 105 7.55 -13.17 6.39
C TYR A 105 9.05 -13.18 6.65
N TYR A 106 9.79 -12.45 5.83
CA TYR A 106 11.23 -12.30 5.94
C TYR A 106 11.59 -10.88 6.35
N TYR A 107 12.65 -10.71 7.13
CA TYR A 107 13.06 -9.38 7.59
C TYR A 107 14.57 -9.19 7.65
N ASN A 108 14.97 -7.93 7.58
CA ASN A 108 16.31 -7.47 7.94
C ASN A 108 16.17 -6.21 8.79
N ASN A 109 16.89 -6.11 9.92
CA ASN A 109 16.78 -5.00 10.87
C ASN A 109 18.01 -4.07 10.89
N LYS A 110 18.93 -4.24 9.94
CA LYS A 110 20.17 -3.47 9.81
C LYS A 110 20.33 -2.88 8.41
N PHE A 111 19.28 -2.92 7.59
CA PHE A 111 19.36 -2.50 6.20
C PHE A 111 18.55 -1.23 5.99
N ARG A 112 19.25 -0.17 5.57
CA ARG A 112 18.66 1.10 5.19
C ARG A 112 19.20 1.51 3.84
N VAL A 113 18.28 1.85 2.94
CA VAL A 113 18.63 2.34 1.61
C VAL A 113 18.87 3.85 1.65
N GLY A 114 19.89 4.29 0.94
CA GLY A 114 20.19 5.69 0.65
C GLY A 114 19.52 6.13 -0.65
N ASN A 115 19.78 7.37 -1.06
CA ASN A 115 19.22 7.93 -2.30
C ASN A 115 20.11 7.61 -3.51
N ARG A 116 19.50 7.41 -4.69
CA ARG A 116 20.19 7.14 -5.97
C ARG A 116 21.22 6.00 -5.92
N LYS A 117 20.85 4.91 -5.27
CA LYS A 117 21.66 3.70 -5.15
C LYS A 117 21.00 2.54 -5.89
N THR A 118 21.81 1.77 -6.60
CA THR A 118 21.38 0.50 -7.17
C THR A 118 21.15 -0.52 -6.05
N ILE A 119 20.04 -1.23 -6.15
CA ILE A 119 19.67 -2.36 -5.30
C ILE A 119 19.41 -3.57 -6.20
N GLU A 120 19.99 -4.70 -5.85
CA GLU A 120 19.82 -5.95 -6.60
C GLU A 120 19.32 -7.03 -5.66
N LEU A 121 18.34 -7.81 -6.11
CA LEU A 121 17.69 -8.87 -5.35
C LEU A 121 18.04 -10.22 -5.99
N GLU A 122 18.39 -11.19 -5.15
CA GLU A 122 18.32 -12.62 -5.49
C GLU A 122 17.57 -13.36 -4.37
N VAL A 123 16.65 -14.22 -4.78
CA VAL A 123 15.93 -15.14 -3.88
C VAL A 123 16.18 -16.55 -4.39
N LEU A 124 16.85 -17.37 -3.59
CA LEU A 124 16.99 -18.80 -3.86
C LEU A 124 15.88 -19.56 -3.13
N LEU A 125 14.97 -20.14 -3.88
CA LEU A 125 13.84 -20.91 -3.37
C LEU A 125 14.31 -22.30 -2.91
N PRO A 126 13.57 -22.95 -1.98
CA PRO A 126 13.92 -24.30 -1.49
C PRO A 126 14.03 -25.37 -2.59
N ASN A 127 13.32 -25.19 -3.70
CA ASN A 127 13.38 -26.07 -4.87
C ASN A 127 14.52 -25.74 -5.86
N GLY A 128 15.42 -24.82 -5.50
CA GLY A 128 16.55 -24.40 -6.33
C GLY A 128 16.25 -23.36 -7.41
N LYS A 129 14.98 -22.98 -7.61
CA LYS A 129 14.61 -21.88 -8.51
C LYS A 129 15.13 -20.55 -7.95
N ARG A 130 15.46 -19.62 -8.83
CA ARG A 130 15.94 -18.28 -8.46
C ARG A 130 14.97 -17.21 -8.92
N LEU A 131 14.72 -16.24 -8.06
CA LEU A 131 14.04 -15.00 -8.41
C LEU A 131 15.06 -13.86 -8.39
N ARG A 132 14.99 -12.95 -9.36
CA ARG A 132 15.93 -11.83 -9.46
C ARG A 132 15.22 -10.52 -9.76
N SER A 133 15.78 -9.43 -9.29
CA SER A 133 15.30 -8.10 -9.65
C SER A 133 16.36 -7.04 -9.40
N THR A 134 16.20 -5.87 -10.01
CA THR A 134 17.07 -4.71 -9.83
C THR A 134 16.24 -3.45 -9.85
N SER A 135 16.64 -2.46 -9.06
CA SER A 135 16.05 -1.12 -9.05
C SER A 135 17.08 -0.08 -8.63
N VAL A 136 16.72 1.20 -8.80
CA VAL A 136 17.49 2.34 -8.31
C VAL A 136 16.60 3.12 -7.35
N THR A 137 17.07 3.29 -6.12
CA THR A 137 16.34 4.03 -5.09
C THR A 137 16.14 5.49 -5.49
N PRO A 138 15.03 6.14 -5.10
CA PRO A 138 14.73 7.51 -5.51
C PRO A 138 15.80 8.53 -5.06
N GLY A 139 15.78 9.70 -5.70
CA GLY A 139 16.55 10.86 -5.24
C GLY A 139 16.02 11.50 -3.96
N GLN A 140 16.78 12.45 -3.43
CA GLN A 140 16.40 13.20 -2.23
C GLN A 140 15.28 14.21 -2.55
N ILE A 141 14.24 14.19 -1.71
CA ILE A 141 13.15 15.18 -1.76
C ILE A 141 13.59 16.43 -1.00
N ASN A 142 13.61 17.55 -1.71
CA ASN A 142 13.92 18.88 -1.24
C ASN A 142 12.70 19.78 -1.44
N TYR A 143 12.20 20.36 -0.36
CA TYR A 143 11.05 21.26 -0.40
C TYR A 143 11.45 22.66 -0.88
N ASN A 144 10.65 23.23 -1.77
CA ASN A 144 10.86 24.57 -2.31
C ASN A 144 10.47 25.63 -1.25
N ASN A 145 11.24 26.72 -1.18
CA ASN A 145 10.99 27.87 -0.32
C ASN A 145 9.68 28.62 -0.62
N GLN A 146 9.08 28.39 -1.79
CA GLN A 146 7.75 28.91 -2.15
C GLN A 146 6.60 28.14 -1.48
N SER A 147 6.88 27.02 -0.82
CA SER A 147 5.87 26.27 -0.06
C SER A 147 5.37 27.09 1.13
N ASP A 148 4.09 26.95 1.44
CA ASP A 148 3.50 27.58 2.61
C ASP A 148 4.09 26.99 3.90
N VAL A 149 4.36 27.86 4.88
CA VAL A 149 4.94 27.49 6.17
C VAL A 149 3.96 27.67 7.34
N ILE A 150 2.81 28.31 7.09
CA ILE A 150 1.85 28.69 8.13
C ILE A 150 0.42 28.47 7.67
N ILE A 151 -0.44 27.99 8.57
CA ILE A 151 -1.86 27.71 8.30
C ILE A 151 -2.75 28.43 9.31
N PRO A 152 -3.73 29.24 8.86
CA PRO A 152 -3.88 29.72 7.48
C PRO A 152 -2.79 30.74 7.13
N ALA A 153 -2.32 30.72 5.88
CA ALA A 153 -1.50 31.80 5.34
C ALA A 153 -2.42 32.97 4.98
N GLY A 154 -2.16 34.17 5.51
CA GLY A 154 -3.07 35.32 5.49
C GLY A 154 -3.84 35.51 4.17
N GLY A 155 -5.16 35.32 4.23
CA GLY A 155 -6.09 35.50 3.11
C GLY A 155 -6.13 34.38 2.06
N LYS A 156 -5.28 33.36 2.15
CA LYS A 156 -5.31 32.21 1.22
C LYS A 156 -6.40 31.21 1.61
N SER A 157 -7.09 30.68 0.61
CA SER A 157 -8.07 29.59 0.77
C SER A 157 -7.46 28.19 0.64
N SER A 158 -6.14 28.10 0.44
CA SER A 158 -5.43 26.85 0.26
C SER A 158 -4.02 26.89 0.84
N VAL A 159 -3.43 25.71 1.02
CA VAL A 159 -2.08 25.49 1.52
C VAL A 159 -1.32 24.70 0.46
N GLN A 160 -0.33 25.33 -0.16
CA GLN A 160 0.46 24.75 -1.23
C GLN A 160 1.83 24.29 -0.72
N ILE A 161 2.19 23.06 -1.09
CA ILE A 161 3.51 22.50 -0.80
C ILE A 161 4.13 22.02 -2.12
N ILE A 162 5.40 22.38 -2.31
CA ILE A 162 6.15 22.15 -3.54
C ILE A 162 7.48 21.49 -3.18
N TRP A 163 7.87 20.47 -3.94
CA TRP A 163 9.18 19.83 -3.85
C TRP A 163 9.83 19.78 -5.23
N ASN A 164 11.10 19.38 -5.28
CA ASN A 164 11.79 19.17 -6.55
C ASN A 164 11.24 17.95 -7.30
N THR A 165 11.26 18.02 -8.62
CA THR A 165 11.12 16.81 -9.44
C THR A 165 12.35 15.91 -9.23
N LEU A 166 12.12 14.61 -9.38
CA LEU A 166 13.16 13.58 -9.34
C LEU A 166 13.31 12.97 -10.73
N ASP A 167 13.88 11.77 -10.80
CA ASP A 167 14.14 11.07 -12.05
C ASP A 167 12.81 10.79 -12.79
N ASN A 168 12.85 10.80 -14.13
CA ASN A 168 11.65 10.65 -14.95
C ASN A 168 10.87 9.37 -14.61
N GLY A 169 9.56 9.52 -14.37
CA GLY A 169 8.67 8.42 -13.99
C GLY A 169 8.54 8.17 -12.49
N THR A 170 9.22 8.95 -11.64
CA THR A 170 9.03 8.90 -10.18
C THR A 170 7.64 9.39 -9.79
N PHE A 171 6.89 8.57 -9.05
CA PHE A 171 5.63 8.98 -8.43
C PHE A 171 5.88 9.44 -6.99
N PHE A 172 5.11 10.42 -6.55
CA PHE A 172 5.12 10.98 -5.20
C PHE A 172 3.79 10.70 -4.52
N ALA A 173 3.86 10.19 -3.29
CA ALA A 173 2.72 9.97 -2.41
C ALA A 173 2.80 10.96 -1.22
N PRO A 174 2.18 12.15 -1.34
CA PRO A 174 2.11 13.12 -0.24
C PRO A 174 1.05 12.72 0.78
N ARG A 175 1.32 12.98 2.06
CA ARG A 175 0.39 12.76 3.18
C ARG A 175 0.49 13.90 4.18
N MET A 176 -0.66 14.40 4.62
CA MET A 176 -0.77 15.36 5.72
C MET A 176 -1.56 14.75 6.87
N ALA A 177 -1.10 14.97 8.10
CA ALA A 177 -1.80 14.54 9.30
C ALA A 177 -1.63 15.54 10.45
N ILE A 178 -2.70 15.73 11.22
CA ILE A 178 -2.75 16.60 12.39
C ILE A 178 -2.54 15.74 13.64
N ARG A 179 -1.55 16.12 14.46
CA ARG A 179 -1.32 15.54 15.78
C ARG A 179 -2.10 16.31 16.82
N TYR A 180 -2.75 15.61 17.73
CA TYR A 180 -3.47 16.21 18.86
C TYR A 180 -3.45 15.29 20.08
N LYS A 181 -3.68 15.88 21.24
CA LYS A 181 -3.92 15.20 22.51
C LYS A 181 -5.38 15.32 22.89
N GLN A 182 -5.93 14.24 23.44
CA GLN A 182 -7.27 14.21 23.99
C GLN A 182 -7.18 13.77 25.46
N ASN A 183 -7.82 14.53 26.35
CA ASN A 183 -8.02 14.14 27.73
C ASN A 183 -9.27 13.26 27.84
N ILE A 184 -9.09 11.98 28.14
CA ILE A 184 -10.17 11.00 28.34
C ILE A 184 -10.13 10.59 29.82
N ASN A 185 -11.09 11.08 30.62
CA ASN A 185 -11.21 10.77 32.05
C ASN A 185 -9.91 11.00 32.86
N GLY A 186 -9.16 12.06 32.54
CA GLY A 186 -7.90 12.39 33.20
C GLY A 186 -6.65 11.78 32.55
N ALA A 187 -6.80 10.86 31.59
CA ALA A 187 -5.69 10.30 30.82
C ALA A 187 -5.48 11.08 29.52
N ILE A 188 -4.27 11.60 29.31
CA ILE A 188 -3.89 12.28 28.06
C ILE A 188 -3.45 11.24 27.04
N VAL A 189 -4.19 11.13 25.94
CA VAL A 189 -3.89 10.21 24.83
C VAL A 189 -3.49 11.02 23.61
N GLU A 190 -2.33 10.72 23.01
CA GLU A 190 -1.91 11.31 21.74
C GLU A 190 -2.53 10.56 20.57
N LYS A 191 -3.05 11.31 19.60
CA LYS A 191 -3.74 10.81 18.41
C LYS A 191 -3.31 11.60 17.18
N THR A 192 -3.49 10.98 16.03
CA THR A 192 -3.22 11.57 14.73
C THR A 192 -4.44 11.40 13.83
N LYS A 193 -4.77 12.42 13.03
CA LYS A 193 -5.88 12.38 12.07
C LYS A 193 -5.36 12.79 10.70
N ASP A 194 -5.58 11.94 9.69
CA ASP A 194 -5.18 12.22 8.31
C ASP A 194 -6.08 13.28 7.67
N VAL A 195 -5.46 14.18 6.91
CA VAL A 195 -6.12 15.30 6.27
C VAL A 195 -6.30 15.02 4.77
N PRO A 196 -7.54 15.05 4.23
CA PRO A 196 -7.76 14.99 2.79
C PRO A 196 -7.35 16.32 2.14
N TYR A 197 -6.95 16.31 0.87
CA TYR A 197 -6.59 17.56 0.19
C TYR A 197 -7.81 18.36 -0.24
N LYS A 198 -8.98 17.73 -0.36
CA LYS A 198 -10.27 18.37 -0.58
C LYS A 198 -11.43 17.48 -0.14
N TYR A 199 -12.62 18.07 -0.05
CA TYR A 199 -13.88 17.33 0.01
C TYR A 199 -14.65 17.56 -1.29
N VAL A 200 -15.32 16.52 -1.79
CA VAL A 200 -16.18 16.59 -2.99
C VAL A 200 -17.62 16.26 -2.61
N ASN A 201 -18.58 16.94 -3.23
CA ASN A 201 -19.98 16.62 -3.07
C ASN A 201 -20.35 15.44 -3.98
N GLN A 202 -20.70 14.30 -3.40
CA GLN A 202 -21.23 13.14 -4.10
C GLN A 202 -22.54 12.72 -3.44
N GLY A 203 -23.64 12.74 -4.20
CA GLY A 203 -24.96 12.34 -3.70
C GLY A 203 -25.46 13.16 -2.50
N GLY A 204 -25.13 14.46 -2.42
CA GLY A 204 -25.52 15.33 -1.30
C GLY A 204 -24.66 15.17 -0.03
N SER A 205 -23.67 14.28 -0.03
CA SER A 205 -22.72 14.11 1.07
C SER A 205 -21.32 14.60 0.67
N GLN A 206 -20.59 15.15 1.64
CA GLN A 206 -19.20 15.56 1.45
C GLN A 206 -18.26 14.39 1.69
N VAL A 207 -17.64 13.88 0.63
CA VAL A 207 -16.70 12.76 0.67
C VAL A 207 -15.26 13.28 0.71
N PRO A 208 -14.42 12.83 1.66
CA PRO A 208 -13.01 13.24 1.72
C PRO A 208 -12.23 12.62 0.55
N VAL A 209 -11.40 13.42 -0.12
CA VAL A 209 -10.50 12.93 -1.18
C VAL A 209 -9.06 13.05 -0.68
N TYR A 210 -8.42 11.90 -0.51
CA TYR A 210 -7.02 11.81 -0.12
C TYR A 210 -6.10 11.88 -1.34
N PRO A 211 -4.86 12.38 -1.18
CA PRO A 211 -3.92 12.42 -2.28
C PRO A 211 -3.58 11.00 -2.77
N ALA A 212 -3.72 10.76 -4.06
CA ALA A 212 -3.21 9.55 -4.70
C ALA A 212 -1.76 9.78 -5.17
N PRO A 213 -0.93 8.73 -5.25
CA PRO A 213 0.40 8.86 -5.81
C PRO A 213 0.37 9.38 -7.25
N SER A 214 1.21 10.36 -7.58
CA SER A 214 1.27 10.94 -8.93
C SER A 214 2.65 11.48 -9.27
N ALA A 215 2.92 11.77 -10.54
CA ALA A 215 4.17 12.41 -10.96
C ALA A 215 4.26 13.91 -10.58
N SER A 216 3.22 14.49 -9.97
CA SER A 216 3.20 15.90 -9.60
C SER A 216 4.19 16.19 -8.47
N ALA A 217 5.00 17.24 -8.63
CA ALA A 217 5.91 17.72 -7.59
C ALA A 217 5.29 18.82 -6.69
N THR A 218 3.96 18.95 -6.74
CA THR A 218 3.21 19.88 -5.92
C THR A 218 1.88 19.29 -5.49
N ILE A 219 1.42 19.70 -4.32
CA ILE A 219 0.06 19.46 -3.84
C ILE A 219 -0.53 20.73 -3.23
N VAL A 220 -1.83 20.89 -3.40
CA VAL A 220 -2.61 22.00 -2.84
C VAL A 220 -3.72 21.38 -1.97
N TYR A 221 -3.72 21.73 -0.69
CA TYR A 221 -4.78 21.38 0.25
C TYR A 221 -5.76 22.53 0.36
N ASP A 222 -7.04 22.26 0.25
CA ASP A 222 -8.08 23.24 0.54
C ASP A 222 -8.07 23.56 2.04
N LEU A 223 -8.06 24.85 2.39
CA LEU A 223 -8.12 25.27 3.79
C LEU A 223 -9.42 24.79 4.45
N SER A 224 -10.51 24.71 3.70
CA SER A 224 -11.79 24.16 4.18
C SER A 224 -11.68 22.70 4.58
N ALA A 225 -10.86 21.89 3.90
CA ALA A 225 -10.65 20.50 4.26
C ALA A 225 -9.88 20.38 5.58
N ILE A 226 -8.87 21.22 5.79
CA ILE A 226 -8.12 21.30 7.06
C ILE A 226 -9.04 21.75 8.20
N THR A 227 -9.81 22.83 7.99
CA THR A 227 -10.81 23.33 8.95
C THR A 227 -11.80 22.23 9.34
N LYS A 228 -12.34 21.52 8.35
CA LYS A 228 -13.32 20.45 8.60
C LYS A 228 -12.72 19.31 9.42
N ILE A 229 -11.47 18.90 9.15
CA ILE A 229 -10.81 17.88 9.98
C ILE A 229 -10.60 18.37 11.41
N LEU A 230 -10.24 19.64 11.60
CA LEU A 230 -10.14 20.22 12.94
C LEU A 230 -11.48 20.19 13.66
N GLU A 231 -12.61 20.47 12.98
CA GLU A 231 -13.95 20.33 13.55
C GLU A 231 -14.30 18.87 13.88
N GLU A 232 -13.95 17.94 12.99
CA GLU A 232 -14.20 16.50 13.18
C GLU A 232 -13.48 15.91 14.41
N ILE A 233 -12.34 16.48 14.82
CA ILE A 233 -11.58 16.00 15.99
C ILE A 233 -12.41 16.04 17.28
N SER A 234 -13.25 17.05 17.46
CA SER A 234 -14.15 17.18 18.62
C SER A 234 -15.63 16.97 18.28
N ALA A 235 -15.93 16.35 17.14
CA ALA A 235 -17.31 16.11 16.73
C ALA A 235 -18.05 15.27 17.79
N GLY A 236 -19.12 15.85 18.36
CA GLY A 236 -19.93 15.23 19.40
C GLY A 236 -19.47 15.47 20.84
N ASP A 237 -18.36 16.20 21.08
CA ASP A 237 -17.91 16.56 22.43
C ASP A 237 -18.13 18.07 22.70
N PRO A 238 -18.95 18.46 23.71
CA PRO A 238 -19.13 19.86 24.06
C PRO A 238 -17.89 20.49 24.72
N ASN A 239 -17.02 19.69 25.33
CA ASN A 239 -15.85 20.16 26.09
C ASN A 239 -14.59 20.19 25.23
N LYS A 240 -14.55 21.11 24.26
CA LYS A 240 -13.41 21.26 23.32
C LYS A 240 -12.06 21.56 24.00
N GLN A 241 -12.09 22.07 25.24
CA GLN A 241 -10.89 22.28 26.06
C GLN A 241 -10.15 20.97 26.43
N ASN A 242 -10.80 19.81 26.29
CA ASN A 242 -10.14 18.51 26.46
C ASN A 242 -9.17 18.16 25.32
N TYR A 243 -9.16 18.96 24.25
CA TYR A 243 -8.34 18.74 23.07
C TYR A 243 -7.20 19.75 23.02
N SER A 244 -6.03 19.27 22.66
CA SER A 244 -4.84 20.10 22.48
C SER A 244 -4.17 19.77 21.16
N VAL A 245 -4.00 20.74 20.27
CA VAL A 245 -3.43 20.53 18.94
C VAL A 245 -2.00 21.03 18.90
N TYR A 246 -1.12 20.25 18.29
CA TYR A 246 0.29 20.62 18.11
C TYR A 246 0.47 21.69 17.04
N GLN A 247 1.41 22.60 17.28
CA GLN A 247 1.76 23.64 16.32
C GLN A 247 2.28 23.03 15.01
N LYS A 248 3.20 22.06 15.07
CA LYS A 248 3.80 21.45 13.87
C LYS A 248 2.86 20.38 13.33
N ILE A 249 2.63 20.43 12.02
CA ILE A 249 1.80 19.46 11.30
C ILE A 249 2.71 18.40 10.70
N ILE A 250 2.27 17.14 10.68
CA ILE A 250 2.99 16.11 9.93
C ILE A 250 2.64 16.29 8.46
N PHE A 251 3.59 16.76 7.65
CA PHE A 251 3.51 16.61 6.21
C PHE A 251 4.70 15.79 5.73
N SER A 252 4.44 14.74 4.96
CA SER A 252 5.47 13.85 4.43
C SER A 252 5.21 13.52 2.98
N VAL A 253 6.26 13.44 2.18
CA VAL A 253 6.21 12.95 0.81
C VAL A 253 7.06 11.69 0.71
N ALA A 254 6.49 10.63 0.15
CA ALA A 254 7.26 9.46 -0.28
C ALA A 254 7.45 9.51 -1.80
N ALA A 255 8.70 9.56 -2.25
CA ALA A 255 9.07 9.34 -3.63
C ALA A 255 9.25 7.84 -3.84
N LEU A 256 8.67 7.32 -4.91
CA LEU A 256 8.67 5.89 -5.24
C LEU A 256 9.69 5.63 -6.33
N ASP A 257 10.43 4.52 -6.27
CA ASP A 257 11.32 4.18 -7.38
C ASP A 257 10.53 3.82 -8.64
N LEU A 258 11.25 3.63 -9.75
CA LEU A 258 10.62 3.42 -11.04
C LEU A 258 9.74 2.15 -11.06
N PRO A 259 10.18 0.99 -10.54
CA PRO A 259 9.30 -0.19 -10.47
C PRO A 259 8.04 0.03 -9.64
N THR A 260 8.17 0.64 -8.45
CA THR A 260 7.02 0.90 -7.57
C THR A 260 6.06 1.92 -8.20
N SER A 261 6.60 2.94 -8.88
CA SER A 261 5.80 3.92 -9.62
C SER A 261 5.02 3.28 -10.76
N ARG A 262 5.66 2.39 -11.54
CA ARG A 262 5.01 1.64 -12.63
C ARG A 262 3.93 0.70 -12.11
N TYR A 263 4.18 0.02 -11.01
CA TYR A 263 3.18 -0.82 -10.35
C TYR A 263 1.94 0.00 -9.96
N ILE A 264 2.12 1.15 -9.32
CA ILE A 264 1.00 2.00 -8.90
C ILE A 264 0.27 2.61 -10.11
N SER A 265 0.99 3.05 -11.15
CA SER A 265 0.34 3.61 -12.34
C SER A 265 -0.44 2.58 -13.15
N SER A 266 -0.03 1.31 -13.12
CA SER A 266 -0.70 0.22 -13.85
C SER A 266 -1.91 -0.34 -13.09
N THR A 267 -1.88 -0.30 -11.76
CA THR A 267 -2.99 -0.76 -10.90
C THR A 267 -3.98 0.35 -10.53
N GLY A 268 -3.57 1.62 -10.58
CA GLY A 268 -4.36 2.79 -10.18
C GLY A 268 -5.17 3.46 -11.29
N GLY A 269 -5.28 2.84 -12.48
CA GLY A 269 -6.10 3.37 -13.56
C GLY A 269 -7.58 3.39 -13.18
N THR A 270 -8.20 4.56 -13.26
CA THR A 270 -9.66 4.70 -13.26
C THR A 270 -10.22 3.89 -14.43
N ILE A 271 -11.01 2.87 -14.11
CA ILE A 271 -11.93 2.23 -15.05
C ILE A 271 -12.90 3.34 -15.46
N ASP A 272 -12.76 3.87 -16.67
CA ASP A 272 -13.78 4.73 -17.26
C ASP A 272 -15.07 3.90 -17.37
N ASP A 273 -16.24 4.45 -17.06
CA ASP A 273 -17.55 3.74 -17.02
C ASP A 273 -17.94 3.13 -18.39
N LEU A 274 -17.16 3.43 -19.43
CA LEU A 274 -17.32 2.91 -20.80
C LEU A 274 -16.30 1.81 -21.16
N THR A 275 -15.39 1.43 -20.26
CA THR A 275 -14.34 0.44 -20.55
C THR A 275 -14.34 -0.68 -19.52
N VAL A 276 -14.91 -1.82 -19.86
CA VAL A 276 -14.69 -3.07 -19.12
C VAL A 276 -13.28 -3.57 -19.47
N SER A 277 -12.27 -3.20 -18.68
CA SER A 277 -10.96 -3.86 -18.77
C SER A 277 -11.05 -5.18 -18.00
N VAL A 278 -11.03 -6.29 -18.73
CA VAL A 278 -10.97 -7.65 -18.16
C VAL A 278 -9.57 -7.98 -17.63
N ASP A 279 -8.58 -7.15 -17.99
CA ASP A 279 -7.19 -7.29 -17.60
C ASP A 279 -6.84 -6.19 -16.59
N VAL A 280 -6.75 -6.56 -15.31
CA VAL A 280 -5.95 -5.78 -14.37
C VAL A 280 -4.50 -5.97 -14.83
N ALA A 281 -3.77 -4.89 -15.05
CA ALA A 281 -2.40 -5.00 -15.54
C ALA A 281 -1.53 -5.75 -14.52
N ASP A 282 -1.11 -6.96 -14.87
CA ASP A 282 -0.16 -7.77 -14.10
C ASP A 282 1.24 -7.16 -14.22
N TYR A 283 1.55 -6.17 -13.38
CA TYR A 283 2.91 -5.64 -13.29
C TYR A 283 3.79 -6.52 -12.41
N THR A 284 4.92 -6.96 -12.96
CA THR A 284 6.01 -7.52 -12.18
C THR A 284 7.37 -7.04 -12.68
N ASN A 285 8.31 -6.87 -11.75
CA ASN A 285 9.73 -6.69 -12.04
C ASN A 285 10.60 -7.81 -11.45
N ILE A 286 9.99 -8.96 -11.13
CA ILE A 286 10.68 -10.13 -10.61
C ILE A 286 10.90 -11.11 -11.76
N GLU A 287 12.15 -11.35 -12.12
CA GLU A 287 12.51 -12.43 -13.04
C GLU A 287 12.36 -13.79 -12.33
N GLY A 288 11.79 -14.78 -13.02
CA GLY A 288 11.57 -16.13 -12.47
C GLY A 288 10.31 -16.31 -11.61
N GLY A 289 9.53 -15.23 -11.41
CA GLY A 289 8.30 -15.24 -10.60
C GLY A 289 7.43 -14.02 -10.86
N PHE A 290 6.64 -13.64 -9.86
CA PHE A 290 5.72 -12.50 -9.88
C PHE A 290 5.95 -11.60 -8.67
N GLY A 291 5.32 -10.42 -8.68
CA GLY A 291 5.34 -9.47 -7.57
C GLY A 291 6.24 -8.28 -7.82
N LEU A 292 6.68 -7.64 -6.75
CA LEU A 292 7.26 -6.30 -6.77
C LEU A 292 8.49 -6.22 -5.87
N PHE A 293 9.63 -5.85 -6.45
CA PHE A 293 10.79 -5.39 -5.72
C PHE A 293 11.02 -3.92 -5.99
N GLY A 294 11.07 -3.11 -4.95
CA GLY A 294 11.28 -1.68 -5.12
C GLY A 294 11.68 -1.01 -3.84
N SER A 295 11.57 0.30 -3.83
CA SER A 295 11.99 1.16 -2.74
C SER A 295 11.28 2.49 -2.78
N TYR A 296 11.21 3.16 -1.63
CA TYR A 296 10.77 4.55 -1.56
C TYR A 296 11.68 5.37 -0.66
N SER A 297 11.76 6.66 -0.98
CA SER A 297 12.40 7.67 -0.14
C SER A 297 11.37 8.57 0.49
N LYS A 298 11.33 8.65 1.83
CA LYS A 298 10.40 9.53 2.56
C LYS A 298 11.14 10.76 3.12
N SER A 299 10.50 11.92 2.99
CA SER A 299 10.98 13.19 3.56
C SER A 299 9.83 13.94 4.23
N ASP A 300 10.08 14.49 5.42
CA ASP A 300 9.10 15.24 6.19
C ASP A 300 9.33 16.76 6.04
N TYR A 301 8.26 17.53 5.85
CA TYR A 301 8.31 18.99 5.77
C TYR A 301 8.07 19.62 7.13
N MET A 302 9.16 19.88 7.85
CA MET A 302 9.13 20.32 9.26
C MET A 302 8.77 21.81 9.46
N ARG A 303 8.58 22.58 8.38
CA ARG A 303 8.37 24.04 8.46
C ARG A 303 6.90 24.42 8.60
N LEU A 304 5.97 23.54 8.24
CA LEU A 304 4.52 23.81 8.22
C LEU A 304 3.95 23.83 9.64
N ARG A 305 3.27 24.93 10.00
CA ARG A 305 2.75 25.17 11.35
C ARG A 305 1.36 25.78 11.32
N PHE A 306 0.56 25.50 12.35
CA PHE A 306 -0.65 26.26 12.61
C PHE A 306 -0.36 27.61 13.28
N MET A 307 -1.17 28.61 12.96
CA MET A 307 -1.28 29.80 13.79
C MET A 307 -2.06 29.48 15.06
N GLN A 308 -1.62 30.06 16.18
CA GLN A 308 -2.23 29.85 17.48
C GLN A 308 -3.71 30.27 17.50
N ASN A 309 -4.00 31.50 17.05
CA ASN A 309 -5.35 32.04 16.99
C ASN A 309 -6.31 31.18 16.14
N TYR A 310 -5.80 30.51 15.11
CA TYR A 310 -6.61 29.63 14.28
C TYR A 310 -7.03 28.38 15.05
N ILE A 311 -6.11 27.72 15.77
CA ILE A 311 -6.44 26.56 16.62
C ILE A 311 -7.38 26.96 17.76
N GLU A 312 -7.08 28.06 18.43
CA GLU A 312 -7.89 28.56 19.55
C GLU A 312 -9.30 28.95 19.12
N SER A 313 -9.50 29.35 17.86
CA SER A 313 -10.84 29.65 17.32
C SER A 313 -11.79 28.44 17.34
N PHE A 314 -11.25 27.22 17.36
CA PHE A 314 -12.04 26.00 17.54
C PHE A 314 -12.32 25.67 19.01
N GLY A 315 -11.76 26.41 19.97
CA GLY A 315 -11.86 26.13 21.40
C GLY A 315 -10.86 25.09 21.91
N TYR A 316 -9.79 24.82 21.15
CA TYR A 316 -8.73 23.88 21.52
C TYR A 316 -7.56 24.59 22.20
N ASN A 317 -6.81 23.84 23.01
CA ASN A 317 -5.53 24.29 23.54
C ASN A 317 -4.43 24.19 22.47
N PHE A 318 -3.54 25.16 22.43
CA PHE A 318 -2.42 25.19 21.50
C PHE A 318 -1.13 24.67 22.15
N ILE A 319 -0.49 23.67 21.55
CA ILE A 319 0.79 23.13 22.02
C ILE A 319 1.93 23.68 21.15
N LEU A 320 2.77 24.52 21.73
CA LEU A 320 4.00 24.99 21.11
C LEU A 320 5.06 23.90 21.14
N GLU A 321 5.70 23.65 19.99
CA GLU A 321 6.86 22.78 19.87
C GLU A 321 8.07 23.62 19.46
N ASN A 322 9.05 23.74 20.36
CA ASN A 322 10.37 24.29 20.03
C ASN A 322 11.02 23.46 18.91
#